data_AF-A0A951N9K1-F1
#
_entry.id   AF-A0A951N9K1-F1
#
_cell.length_a   1.000
_cell.length_b   1.000
_cell.length_c   1.000
_cell.angle_alpha   90.00
_cell.angle_beta   90.00
_cell.angle_gamma   90.00
#
_symmetry.space_group_name_H-M   'P 1'
#
loop_
_entity.id
_entity.type
_entity.pdbx_description
1 polymer ?
#
loop_
_entity_poly.entity_id
_entity_poly.type
_entity_poly.pdbx_seq_one_letter_code
_entity_poly.pdbx_strand_id
1 'polypeptide(L)' 'MLRDGRRIDGRWSRPAPDVGTRFMYGGGDDIRLKPGATWVLLVPDGQPLTSS' A
#
# COMPACT_ATOMS: atom_id res chain seq x y z
N MET A 1 3.50 1.12 2.66
CA MET A 1 2.32 1.85 3.20
C MET A 1 2.79 2.85 4.25
N LEU A 2 2.13 4.01 4.35
CA LEU A 2 2.34 4.97 5.43
C LEU A 2 1.06 5.06 6.28
N ARG A 3 1.19 4.91 7.60
CA ARG A 3 0.07 5.06 8.55
C ARG A 3 0.60 5.52 9.89
N ASP A 4 -0.07 6.49 10.52
CA ASP A 4 0.33 7.06 11.81
C ASP A 4 1.80 7.54 11.83
N GLY A 5 2.28 8.12 10.71
CA GLY A 5 3.68 8.55 10.56
C GLY A 5 4.69 7.40 10.41
N ARG A 6 4.24 6.14 10.37
CA ARG A 6 5.11 4.96 10.26
C ARG A 6 5.06 4.33 8.88
N ARG A 7 6.26 4.05 8.34
CA ARG A 7 6.43 3.21 7.15
C ARG A 7 6.20 1.74 7.52
N ILE A 8 5.37 1.08 6.72
CA ILE A 8 5.15 -0.36 6.74
C ILE A 8 5.59 -0.90 5.39
N ASP A 9 6.62 -1.74 5.40
CA ASP A 9 7.07 -2.45 4.21
C ASP A 9 6.14 -3.64 3.92
N GLY A 10 5.77 -3.77 2.65
CA GLY A 10 4.79 -4.75 2.23
C GLY A 10 4.62 -4.77 0.72
N ARG A 11 3.76 -5.68 0.27
CA ARG A 11 3.35 -5.84 -1.13
C ARG A 11 1.89 -5.51 -1.28
N TRP A 12 1.47 -5.22 -2.50
CA TRP A 12 0.06 -5.08 -2.84
C TRP A 12 -0.27 -5.90 -4.08
N SER A 13 -1.54 -6.25 -4.24
CA SER A 13 -2.05 -6.90 -5.44
C SER A 13 -3.45 -6.40 -5.75
N ARG A 14 -3.76 -6.25 -7.04
CA ARG A 14 -5.10 -6.02 -7.55
C ARG A 14 -5.24 -6.84 -8.84
N PRO A 15 -5.71 -8.09 -8.75
CA PRO A 15 -5.64 -9.03 -9.87
C PRO A 15 -6.64 -8.73 -10.99
N ALA A 16 -7.74 -8.05 -10.68
CA ALA A 16 -8.76 -7.65 -11.64
C ALA A 16 -9.38 -6.30 -11.24
N PRO A 17 -10.01 -5.56 -12.18
CA PRO A 17 -10.58 -4.24 -11.90
C PRO A 17 -11.68 -4.23 -10.85
N ASP A 18 -12.49 -5.29 -10.80
CA ASP A 18 -13.61 -5.52 -9.87
C ASP A 18 -13.19 -6.13 -8.53
N VAL A 19 -11.94 -6.59 -8.41
CA VAL A 19 -11.38 -7.10 -7.17
C VAL A 19 -10.69 -5.96 -6.40
N GLY A 20 -10.97 -5.88 -5.10
CA GLY A 20 -10.36 -4.90 -4.21
C GLY A 20 -8.83 -5.06 -4.12
N THR A 21 -8.14 -3.96 -3.84
CA THR A 21 -6.68 -3.98 -3.60
C THR A 21 -6.37 -4.65 -2.27
N ARG A 22 -5.52 -5.68 -2.30
CA ARG A 22 -5.02 -6.37 -1.10
C ARG A 22 -3.63 -5.86 -0.75
N PHE A 23 -3.42 -5.46 0.51
CA PHE A 23 -2.12 -5.07 1.06
C PHE A 23 -1.62 -6.15 2.02
N MET A 24 -0.38 -6.59 1.86
CA MET A 24 0.18 -7.71 2.60
C MET A 24 1.57 -7.38 3.16
N TYR A 25 1.88 -7.93 4.33
CA TYR A 25 3.25 -7.95 4.86
C TYR A 25 4.16 -8.82 3.97
N GLY A 26 5.47 -8.75 4.20
CA GLY A 26 6.44 -9.57 3.47
C GLY A 26 6.12 -11.07 3.48
N GLY A 27 5.56 -11.57 4.58
CA GLY A 27 5.16 -12.98 4.77
C GLY A 27 3.79 -13.37 4.21
N GLY A 28 3.03 -12.44 3.62
CA GLY A 28 1.73 -12.73 2.98
C GLY A 28 0.49 -12.47 3.85
N ASP A 29 0.65 -12.20 5.14
CA ASP A 29 -0.44 -11.78 6.03
C ASP A 29 -1.00 -10.41 5.64
N ASP A 30 -2.29 -10.20 5.87
CA ASP A 30 -2.96 -8.95 5.50
C ASP A 30 -2.57 -7.77 6.39
N ILE A 31 -2.27 -6.64 5.75
CA ILE A 31 -2.19 -5.34 6.42
C ILE A 31 -3.60 -4.76 6.51
N ARG A 32 -4.20 -4.84 7.70
CA ARG A 32 -5.52 -4.23 7.94
C ARG A 32 -5.46 -2.71 7.80
N LEU A 33 -6.33 -2.16 6.96
CA LEU A 33 -6.55 -0.72 6.90
C LEU A 33 -7.28 -0.24 8.15
N LYS A 34 -6.98 0.98 8.60
CA LYS A 34 -7.80 1.64 9.62
C LYS A 34 -9.08 2.19 8.96
N PRO A 35 -10.20 2.27 9.69
CA PRO A 35 -11.37 3.01 9.23
C PRO A 35 -10.99 4.44 8.84
N GLY A 36 -11.59 4.94 7.75
CA GLY A 36 -11.34 6.28 7.23
C GLY A 36 -10.77 6.29 5.82
N ALA A 37 -10.34 7.46 5.36
CA ALA A 37 -9.80 7.64 4.02
C ALA A 37 -8.42 6.97 3.88
N THR A 38 -8.24 6.25 2.78
CA THR A 38 -6.94 5.71 2.35
C THR A 38 -6.57 6.35 1.03
N TRP A 39 -5.39 6.96 0.97
CA TRP A 39 -4.82 7.51 -0.26
C TRP A 39 -3.95 6.46 -0.94
N VAL A 40 -4.16 6.27 -2.24
CA VAL A 40 -3.34 5.38 -3.08
C VAL A 40 -2.61 6.25 -4.09
N LEU A 41 -1.28 6.17 -4.08
CA LEU A 41 -0.41 6.79 -5.06
C LEU A 41 0.17 5.68 -5.95
N LEU A 42 -0.10 5.75 -7.24
CA LEU A 42 0.56 4.92 -8.24
C LEU A 42 1.78 5.67 -8.75
N VAL A 43 2.94 5.05 -8.66
CA VAL A 43 4.21 5.59 -9.16
C VAL A 43 4.83 4.61 -10.16
N PRO A 44 5.57 5.11 -11.16
CA PRO A 44 6.45 4.28 -11.95
C PRO A 44 7.44 3.51 -11.06
N ASP A 45 7.77 2.30 -11.48
CA ASP A 45 8.77 1.49 -10.79
C ASP A 45 10.13 2.22 -10.76
N GLY A 46 10.80 2.16 -9.62
CA GLY A 46 12.11 2.78 -9.42
C GLY A 46 12.10 4.28 -9.12
N GLN A 47 10.94 4.95 -9.15
CA GLN A 47 10.87 6.37 -8.81
C GLN A 47 10.93 6.59 -7.27
N PRO A 48 11.89 7.38 -6.76
CA PRO A 48 11.97 7.70 -5.33
C PRO A 48 10.75 8.51 -4.86
N LEU A 49 10.22 8.14 -3.69
CA LEU A 49 9.17 8.90 -3.00
C LEU A 49 9.81 9.80 -1.93
N THR A 50 10.37 10.93 -2.36
CA THR A 50 11.02 11.92 -1.49
C THR A 50 10.36 13.29 -1.67
N SER A 51 10.13 14.01 -0.56
CA SER A 51 9.88 15.46 -0.62
C SER A 51 11.21 16.18 -0.74
N SER A 52 11.27 17.19 -1.59
CA SER A 52 12.34 18.20 -1.59
C SER A 52 12.39 18.97 -0.28
#